data_AF-X8CDG1-F1
#
_entry.id   AF-X8CDG1-F1
#
_cell.length_a   1.000
_cell.length_b   1.000
_cell.length_c   1.000
_cell.angle_alpha   90.00
_cell.angle_beta   90.00
_cell.angle_gamma   90.00
#
_symmetry.space_group_name_H-M   'P 1'
#
loop_
_entity.id
_entity.type
_entity.pdbx_description
1 polymer ?
#
loop_
_entity_poly.entity_id
_entity_poly.type
_entity_poly.pdbx_seq_one_letter_code
_entity_poly.pdbx_strand_id
1 'polypeptide(L)' 'MAGQDEIPTDWGRCVLTIGVFDGVHRGHAELIAHAVKAGRTRGVPTVLMTFDPHPMEVVFRAVIPLS' A
#
# COMPACT_ATOMS: atom_id res chain seq x y z
N MET A 1 -5.94 0.33 9.57
CA MET A 1 -5.67 -0.05 8.18
C MET A 1 -6.72 -1.08 7.83
N ALA A 2 -7.50 -0.87 6.78
CA ALA A 2 -8.51 -1.86 6.41
C ALA A 2 -7.82 -3.11 5.85
N GLY A 3 -8.17 -4.28 6.36
CA GLY A 3 -7.71 -5.56 5.79
C GLY A 3 -8.33 -5.80 4.41
N GLN A 4 -7.83 -6.80 3.67
CA GLN A 4 -8.36 -7.13 2.33
C GLN A 4 -9.86 -7.42 2.36
N ASP A 5 -10.34 -8.10 3.41
CA ASP A 5 -11.75 -8.46 3.59
C ASP A 5 -12.65 -7.27 3.96
N GLU A 6 -12.05 -6.13 4.31
CA GLU A 6 -12.74 -4.91 4.73
C GLU A 6 -12.84 -3.87 3.59
N ILE A 7 -12.40 -4.22 2.38
CA ILE A 7 -12.49 -3.35 1.20
C ILE A 7 -13.86 -3.56 0.54
N PRO A 8 -14.77 -2.56 0.57
CA PRO A 8 -16.03 -2.61 -0.16
C PRO A 8 -15.85 -3.07 -1.61
N THR A 9 -16.62 -4.09 -2.02
CA THR A 9 -16.60 -4.61 -3.40
C THR A 9 -17.14 -3.60 -4.42
N ASP A 10 -17.83 -2.57 -3.96
CA ASP A 10 -18.45 -1.50 -4.73
C ASP A 10 -17.68 -0.16 -4.64
N TRP A 11 -16.44 -0.15 -4.12
CA TRP A 11 -15.61 1.06 -3.97
C TRP A 11 -15.44 1.84 -5.29
N GLY A 12 -15.56 1.16 -6.43
CA GLY A 12 -15.41 1.75 -7.75
C GLY A 12 -13.95 2.01 -8.11
N ARG A 13 -13.70 2.93 -9.05
CA ARG A 13 -12.35 3.22 -9.55
C ARG A 13 -11.55 4.04 -8.54
N CYS A 14 -10.26 3.76 -8.42
CA CYS A 14 -9.33 4.56 -7.63
C CYS A 14 -7.96 4.70 -8.33
N VAL A 15 -7.13 5.59 -7.80
CA VAL A 15 -5.68 5.59 -8.07
C VAL A 15 -4.98 4.93 -6.90
N LEU A 16 -4.23 3.85 -7.17
CA LEU A 16 -3.54 3.06 -6.17
C LEU A 16 -2.03 3.30 -6.24
N THR A 17 -1.39 3.47 -5.08
CA THR A 17 0.06 3.32 -4.92
C THR A 17 0.33 2.17 -3.94
N ILE A 18 1.33 1.34 -4.25
CA ILE A 18 1.67 0.12 -3.51
C ILE A 18 3.15 0.16 -3.16
N GLY A 19 3.49 -0.16 -1.92
CA GLY A 19 4.87 -0.23 -1.46
C GLY A 19 4.95 -0.51 0.03
N VAL A 20 6.15 -0.77 0.53
CA VAL A 20 6.40 -0.99 1.97
C VAL A 20 6.19 0.29 2.77
N PHE A 21 6.55 1.45 2.19
CA PHE A 21 6.36 2.77 2.80
C PHE A 21 6.97 2.98 4.21
N ASP A 22 7.90 2.12 4.64
CA ASP A 22 8.53 2.25 5.95
C ASP A 22 9.40 3.52 6.01
N GLY A 23 9.17 4.34 7.05
CA GLY A 23 9.83 5.64 7.25
C GLY A 23 9.46 6.77 6.28
N VAL A 24 8.59 6.56 5.27
CA VAL A 24 8.07 7.57 4.31
C VAL A 24 9.09 8.66 3.90
N HIS A 25 10.25 8.25 3.38
CA HIS A 25 11.29 9.18 2.93
C HIS A 25 10.88 9.95 1.65
N ARG A 26 11.76 10.81 1.13
CA ARG A 26 11.47 11.70 -0.01
C ARG A 26 10.92 10.98 -1.25
N GLY A 27 11.52 9.85 -1.65
CA GLY A 27 11.00 9.04 -2.75
C GLY A 27 9.57 8.52 -2.53
N HIS A 28 9.22 8.08 -1.31
CA HIS A 28 7.85 7.70 -0.98
C HIS A 28 6.91 8.90 -1.03
N ALA A 29 7.31 10.06 -0.51
CA ALA A 29 6.52 11.28 -0.57
C ALA A 29 6.22 11.70 -2.03
N GLU A 30 7.18 11.54 -2.95
CA GLU A 30 6.99 11.82 -4.38
C GLU A 30 5.98 10.85 -5.02
N LEU A 31 6.09 9.54 -4.74
CA LEU A 31 5.13 8.55 -5.24
C LEU A 31 3.71 8.81 -4.74
N ILE A 32 3.56 9.14 -3.45
CA ILE A 32 2.28 9.49 -2.84
C ILE A 32 1.71 10.76 -3.47
N ALA A 33 2.53 11.80 -3.64
CA ALA A 33 2.10 13.06 -4.26
C ALA A 33 1.63 12.85 -5.71
N HIS A 34 2.32 12.00 -6.47
CA HIS A 34 1.92 11.63 -7.83
C HIS A 34 0.56 10.92 -7.85
N ALA A 35 0.34 9.97 -6.94
CA ALA A 35 -0.93 9.25 -6.83
C ALA A 35 -2.09 10.19 -6.45
N VAL A 36 -1.86 11.09 -5.49
CA VAL A 36 -2.86 12.09 -5.06
C VAL A 36 -3.19 13.04 -6.21
N LYS A 37 -2.18 13.56 -6.92
CA LYS A 37 -2.40 14.42 -8.08
C LYS A 37 -3.25 13.71 -9.14
N ALA A 38 -2.91 12.47 -9.46
CA ALA A 38 -3.65 11.68 -10.45
C ALA A 38 -5.11 11.39 -10.02
N GLY A 39 -5.35 11.09 -8.74
CA GLY A 39 -6.70 10.90 -8.20
C GLY A 39 -7.54 12.16 -8.32
N ARG A 40 -6.98 13.31 -7.91
CA ARG A 40 -7.62 14.63 -8.05
C ARG A 40 -7.97 14.95 -9.50
N THR A 41 -7.04 14.76 -10.43
CA THR A 41 -7.28 15.02 -11.86
C THR A 41 -8.41 14.15 -12.43
N ARG A 42 -8.57 12.92 -11.92
CA ARG A 42 -9.57 11.97 -12.41
C ARG A 42 -10.88 12.00 -11.62
N GLY A 43 -10.97 12.77 -10.53
CA GLY A 43 -12.13 12.80 -9.66
C GLY A 43 -12.41 11.47 -8.95
N VAL A 44 -11.37 10.68 -8.68
CA VAL A 44 -11.49 9.36 -8.01
C VAL A 44 -10.67 9.32 -6.72
N PRO A 45 -11.03 8.47 -5.75
CA PRO A 45 -10.25 8.26 -4.53
C PRO A 45 -8.80 7.86 -4.83
N THR A 46 -7.89 8.24 -3.93
CA THR A 46 -6.51 7.75 -3.90
C THR A 46 -6.32 6.78 -2.74
N VAL A 47 -5.75 5.62 -3.01
CA VAL A 47 -5.51 4.56 -2.02
C VAL A 47 -4.02 4.28 -1.93
N LEU A 48 -3.53 4.09 -0.71
CA LEU A 48 -2.20 3.55 -0.42
C LEU A 48 -2.36 2.14 0.13
N MET A 49 -1.72 1.18 -0.52
CA MET A 49 -1.60 -0.19 -0.03
C MET A 49 -0.18 -0.43 0.44
N THR A 50 -0.05 -1.01 1.63
CA THR A 50 1.22 -1.46 2.19
C THR A 50 1.05 -2.86 2.78
N PHE A 51 2.12 -3.38 3.35
CA PHE A 51 2.23 -4.72 3.87
C PHE A 51 2.42 -4.67 5.38
N ASP A 52 1.56 -5.40 6.08
CA ASP A 52 1.68 -5.66 7.52
C ASP A 52 1.35 -7.14 7.75
N PRO A 53 2.27 -7.97 8.29
CA PRO A 53 3.64 -7.63 8.68
C PRO A 53 4.55 -7.25 7.49
N HIS A 54 5.71 -6.67 7.78
CA HIS A 54 6.69 -6.31 6.76
C HIS A 54 7.04 -7.55 5.90
N PRO A 55 7.17 -7.44 4.56
CA PRO A 55 7.30 -8.62 3.70
C PRO A 55 8.48 -9.52 4.06
N MET A 56 9.59 -8.92 4.48
CA MET A 56 10.79 -9.67 4.90
C MET A 56 10.57 -10.48 6.18
N GLU A 57 9.66 -10.07 7.07
CA GLU A 57 9.33 -10.86 8.26
C GLU A 57 8.63 -12.17 7.87
N VAL A 58 7.78 -12.13 6.86
CA VAL A 58 7.11 -13.33 6.33
C VAL A 58 8.12 -14.23 5.61
N VAL A 59 8.96 -13.64 4.74
CA VAL A 59 9.95 -14.39 3.96
C VAL A 59 11.00 -15.03 4.86
N PHE A 60 11.59 -14.30 5.80
CA PHE A 60 12.62 -14.85 6.69
C PHE A 60 12.05 -15.83 7.71
N ARG A 61 10.81 -15.64 8.18
CA ARG A 61 10.13 -16.63 9.02
C ARG A 61 9.90 -17.96 8.29
N ALA A 62 9.69 -17.94 6.98
CA ALA A 62 9.55 -19.16 6.18
C ALA A 62 10.89 -19.89 5.95
N VAL A 63 12.03 -19.19 6.04
CA VAL A 63 13.37 -19.74 5.75
C VAL A 63 14.03 -20.33 7.00
N ILE A 64 13.60 -19.99 8.21
CA ILE A 64 14.05 -20.65 9.45
C ILE A 64 13.12 -21.85 9.72
N PRO A 65 13.57 -23.11 9.54
CA PRO A 65 12.84 -24.25 10.09
C PRO A 65 12.94 -24.14 11.62
N LEU A 66 11.80 -24.16 12.31
CA LEU A 66 11.78 -24.36 13.74
C LEU A 66 12.40 -25.73 14.04
N SER A 67 13.65 -25.73 14.49
CA SER A 67 14.32 -26.86 15.14
C SER A 67 14.19 -26.72 16.65
#